data_AF-A0A1J3DQF6-F1
#
_entry.id   AF-A0A1J3DQF6-F1
#
_cell.length_a   1.000
_cell.length_b   1.000
_cell.length_c   1.000
_cell.angle_alpha   90.00
_cell.angle_beta   90.00
_cell.angle_gamma   90.00
#
_symmetry.space_group_name_H-M   'P 1'
#
loop_
_entity.id
_entity.type
_entity.pdbx_description
1 polymer ?
#
loop_
_entity_poly.entity_id
_entity_poly.type
_entity_poly.pdbx_seq_one_letter_code
_entity_poly.pdbx_strand_id
1 'polypeptide(L)'
;ISGLCNRGKLSKASVVLRDMASRKIKPNVISFTALIDGYMKAGKFAEAEGVHKEMVKMSIDPNVFTYSSLINGLCIYNRVDQAR
;
A
#
# COMPACT_ATOMS: atom_id res chain seq x y z
N ILE A 1 -3.96 -7.10 -9.31
CA ILE A 1 -3.32 -6.74 -8.02
C ILE A 1 -4.33 -6.69 -6.86
N SER A 2 -5.44 -5.94 -6.97
CA SER A 2 -6.43 -5.77 -5.88
C SER A 2 -6.98 -7.08 -5.30
N GLY A 3 -7.20 -8.11 -6.13
CA GLY A 3 -7.64 -9.43 -5.66
C GLY A 3 -6.61 -10.18 -4.79
N LEU A 4 -5.30 -9.87 -4.91
CA LEU A 4 -4.26 -10.43 -4.04
C LEU A 4 -4.20 -9.67 -2.70
N CYS A 5 -4.36 -8.35 -2.73
CA CYS A 5 -4.44 -7.51 -1.53
C CYS A 5 -5.64 -7.92 -0.65
N ASN A 6 -6.82 -8.10 -1.26
CA ASN A 6 -8.04 -8.49 -0.55
C ASN A 6 -7.98 -9.90 0.06
N ARG A 7 -7.06 -10.75 -0.41
CA ARG A 7 -6.84 -12.12 0.10
C ARG A 7 -5.66 -12.19 1.09
N GLY A 8 -5.17 -11.04 1.58
CA GLY A 8 -4.03 -10.96 2.50
C GLY A 8 -2.69 -11.37 1.89
N LYS A 9 -2.62 -11.62 0.57
CA LYS A 9 -1.41 -12.07 -0.13
C LYS A 9 -0.54 -10.87 -0.54
N LEU A 10 -0.23 -10.00 0.41
CA LEU A 10 0.46 -8.72 0.20
C LEU A 10 1.85 -8.89 -0.42
N SER A 11 2.62 -9.90 0.02
CA SER A 11 3.93 -10.20 -0.56
C SER A 11 3.83 -10.61 -2.04
N LYS A 12 2.77 -11.31 -2.44
CA LYS A 12 2.55 -11.64 -3.86
C LYS A 12 2.09 -10.42 -4.64
N ALA A 13 1.25 -9.58 -4.04
CA ALA A 13 0.81 -8.32 -4.66
C ALA A 13 1.99 -7.37 -4.92
N SER A 14 2.95 -7.26 -4.00
CA SER A 14 4.14 -6.40 -4.17
C SER A 14 5.12 -6.93 -5.21
N VAL A 15 5.25 -8.26 -5.35
CA VAL A 15 6.02 -8.86 -6.45
C VAL A 15 5.37 -8.54 -7.80
N VAL A 16 4.05 -8.68 -7.92
CA VAL A 16 3.34 -8.35 -9.17
C VAL A 16 3.45 -6.86 -9.51
N LEU A 17 3.39 -5.97 -8.51
CA LEU A 17 3.56 -4.53 -8.74
C LEU A 17 4.97 -4.20 -9.28
N ARG A 18 6.01 -4.82 -8.72
CA ARG A 18 7.40 -4.67 -9.20
C ARG A 18 7.62 -5.29 -10.58
N ASP A 19 6.99 -6.43 -10.87
CA ASP A 19 7.04 -7.07 -12.20
C ASP A 19 6.32 -6.22 -13.27
N MET A 20 5.23 -5.53 -12.92
CA MET A 20 4.61 -4.56 -13.82
C MET A 20 5.56 -3.39 -14.12
N ALA A 21 6.20 -2.83 -13.09
CA ALA A 21 7.17 -1.76 -13.25
C ALA A 21 8.37 -2.19 -14.11
N SER A 22 8.92 -3.39 -13.90
CA SER A 22 10.05 -3.92 -14.68
C SER A 22 9.70 -4.16 -16.15
N ARG A 23 8.45 -4.52 -16.44
CA ARG A 23 7.92 -4.70 -17.80
C ARG A 23 7.49 -3.41 -18.49
N LYS A 24 7.77 -2.24 -17.90
CA LYS A 24 7.29 -0.92 -18.36
C LYS A 24 5.75 -0.81 -18.43
N ILE A 25 5.03 -1.70 -17.75
CA ILE A 25 3.59 -1.60 -17.57
C ILE A 25 3.37 -0.69 -16.37
N LYS A 26 2.98 0.56 -16.59
CA LYS A 26 2.74 1.52 -15.50
C LYS A 26 1.66 0.97 -14.55
N PRO A 27 2.01 0.62 -13.30
CA PRO A 27 1.00 0.40 -12.28
C PRO A 27 0.28 1.73 -12.06
N ASN A 28 -1.03 1.72 -11.91
CA ASN A 28 -1.82 2.92 -11.69
C ASN A 28 -1.95 3.27 -10.20
N VAL A 29 -2.40 4.49 -9.90
CA VAL A 29 -2.73 4.96 -8.54
C VAL A 29 -3.53 3.94 -7.74
N ILE A 30 -4.49 3.26 -8.40
CA ILE A 30 -5.36 2.27 -7.77
C ILE A 30 -4.56 1.07 -7.26
N SER A 31 -3.58 0.59 -8.03
CA SER A 31 -2.76 -0.58 -7.67
C SER A 31 -1.86 -0.29 -6.47
N PHE A 32 -1.25 0.89 -6.43
CA PHE A 32 -0.44 1.34 -5.29
C PHE A 32 -1.30 1.56 -4.04
N THR A 33 -2.42 2.26 -4.19
CA THR A 33 -3.35 2.54 -3.08
C THR A 33 -3.87 1.26 -2.44
N ALA A 34 -4.24 0.26 -3.24
CA ALA A 34 -4.69 -1.04 -2.72
C ALA A 34 -3.61 -1.81 -1.95
N LEU A 35 -2.34 -1.68 -2.34
CA LEU A 35 -1.21 -2.28 -1.63
C LEU A 35 -0.92 -1.56 -0.31
N ILE A 36 -0.92 -0.23 -0.33
CA ILE A 36 -0.75 0.61 0.86
C ILE A 36 -1.85 0.30 1.87
N ASP A 37 -3.12 0.33 1.44
CA ASP A 37 -4.27 0.00 2.30
C ASP A 37 -4.16 -1.40 2.92
N GLY A 38 -3.77 -2.40 2.12
CA GLY A 38 -3.55 -3.75 2.59
C GLY A 38 -2.44 -3.86 3.64
N TYR A 39 -1.30 -3.19 3.43
CA TYR A 39 -0.21 -3.17 4.40
C TYR A 39 -0.59 -2.44 5.69
N MET A 40 -1.30 -1.31 5.59
CA MET A 40 -1.79 -0.55 6.74
C MET A 40 -2.75 -1.38 7.60
N LYS A 41 -3.69 -2.10 6.98
CA LYS A 41 -4.61 -3.02 7.68
C LYS A 41 -3.91 -4.22 8.33
N ALA A 42 -2.74 -4.58 7.83
CA ALA A 42 -1.90 -5.66 8.38
C ALA A 42 -0.87 -5.18 9.41
N GLY A 43 -0.81 -3.89 9.73
CA GLY A 43 0.17 -3.31 10.67
C GLY A 43 1.59 -3.23 10.12
N LYS A 44 1.73 -3.35 8.81
CA LYS A 44 3.00 -3.42 8.09
C LYS A 44 3.39 -2.03 7.59
N PHE A 45 3.64 -1.12 8.53
CA PHE A 45 3.85 0.30 8.24
C PHE A 45 5.09 0.56 7.38
N ALA A 46 6.19 -0.15 7.64
CA ALA A 46 7.42 -0.01 6.87
C ALA A 46 7.21 -0.42 5.41
N GLU A 47 6.47 -1.50 5.16
CA GLU A 47 6.13 -1.92 3.81
C GLU A 47 5.17 -0.96 3.12
N ALA A 48 4.16 -0.42 3.83
CA ALA A 48 3.27 0.60 3.30
C ALA A 48 4.03 1.88 2.89
N GLU A 49 4.96 2.33 3.73
CA GLU A 49 5.81 3.49 3.46
C GLU A 49 6.75 3.24 2.26
N GLY A 50 7.30 2.03 2.14
CA GLY A 50 8.11 1.62 1.00
C GLY A 50 7.35 1.71 -0.33
N VAL A 51 6.11 1.20 -0.35
CA VAL A 51 5.23 1.28 -1.53
C VAL A 51 4.86 2.73 -1.86
N HIS A 52 4.59 3.56 -0.85
CA HIS A 52 4.35 4.99 -1.05
C HIS A 52 5.56 5.72 -1.65
N LYS A 53 6.77 5.44 -1.16
CA LYS A 53 8.02 6.01 -1.71
C LYS A 53 8.23 5.59 -3.17
N GLU A 54 7.92 4.33 -3.51
CA GLU A 54 8.01 3.83 -4.89
C GLU A 54 6.99 4.53 -5.81
N MET A 55 5.76 4.73 -5.34
CA MET A 55 4.71 5.48 -6.06
C MET A 55 5.18 6.89 -6.45
N VAL A 56 5.75 7.63 -5.50
CA VAL A 56 6.29 8.99 -5.72
C VAL A 56 7.50 8.96 -6.65
N LYS A 57 8.41 7.99 -6.50
CA LYS A 57 9.58 7.83 -7.40
C LYS A 57 9.18 7.57 -8.85
N MET A 58 8.01 6.97 -9.09
CA MET A 58 7.46 6.73 -10.42
C MET A 58 6.66 7.92 -10.99
N SER A 59 6.67 9.07 -10.30
CA SER A 59 5.85 10.25 -10.63
C SER A 59 4.36 9.94 -10.71
N ILE A 60 3.89 9.04 -9.83
CA ILE A 60 2.48 8.72 -9.68
C ILE A 60 2.01 9.43 -8.42
N ASP A 61 1.11 10.40 -8.57
CA ASP A 61 0.66 11.20 -7.44
C ASP A 61 -0.29 10.41 -6.53
N PRO A 62 0.00 10.34 -5.22
CA PRO A 62 -0.94 9.82 -4.23
C PRO A 62 -2.26 10.59 -4.29
N ASN A 63 -3.39 9.88 -4.15
CA ASN A 63 -4.70 10.51 -4.12
C ASN A 63 -5.27 10.54 -2.69
N VAL A 64 -6.47 11.11 -2.54
CA VAL A 64 -7.20 11.19 -1.26
C VAL A 64 -7.36 9.81 -0.61
N PHE A 65 -7.55 8.75 -1.39
CA PHE A 65 -7.66 7.39 -0.86
C PHE A 65 -6.32 6.89 -0.31
N THR A 66 -5.20 7.18 -0.98
CA THR A 66 -3.86 6.84 -0.49
C THR A 66 -3.59 7.45 0.88
N TYR A 67 -3.85 8.75 1.04
CA TYR A 67 -3.66 9.43 2.32
C TYR A 67 -4.66 8.97 3.39
N SER A 68 -5.93 8.77 3.02
CA SER A 68 -6.95 8.25 3.92
C SER A 68 -6.56 6.88 4.50
N SER A 69 -6.02 5.98 3.67
CA SER A 69 -5.55 4.66 4.13
C SER A 69 -4.35 4.76 5.08
N LEU A 70 -3.40 5.66 4.82
CA LEU A 70 -2.25 5.89 5.71
C LEU A 70 -2.70 6.45 7.07
N ILE A 71 -3.53 7.48 7.08
CA ILE A 71 -4.04 8.10 8.32
C ILE A 71 -4.86 7.07 9.12
N ASN A 72 -5.79 6.37 8.46
CA ASN A 72 -6.65 5.40 9.12
C ASN A 72 -5.86 4.26 9.76
N GLY A 73 -4.87 3.69 9.05
CA GLY A 73 -4.04 2.62 9.61
C GLY A 73 -3.23 3.07 10.83
N LEU A 74 -2.62 4.27 10.79
CA LEU A 74 -1.87 4.81 11.93
C LEU A 74 -2.78 5.08 13.14
N CYS A 75 -3.97 5.65 12.92
CA CYS A 75 -4.94 5.90 13.98
C CYS A 75 -5.44 4.61 14.63
N ILE A 76 -5.75 3.57 13.84
CA ILE A 76 -6.23 2.30 14.37
C ILE A 76 -5.16 1.64 15.24
N TYR A 77 -3.91 1.57 14.77
CA TYR A 77 -2.87 0.92 15.56
C TYR A 77 -2.47 1.71 16.79
N ASN A 78 -2.37 3.04 16.71
CA ASN A 78 -2.10 3.85 17.91
C ASN A 78 -3.19 3.68 18.98
N ARG A 79 -4.46 3.47 18.57
CA ARG A 79 -5.55 3.13 19.50
C ARG A 79 -5.43 1.73 20.09
N VAL A 80 -4.93 0.76 19.32
CA VAL A 80 -4.68 -0.61 19.82
C VAL A 80 -3.50 -0.63 20.78
N ASP A 81 -2.43 0.11 20.49
CA ASP A 81 -1.25 0.21 21.36
C ASP A 81 -1.57 0.88 22.70
N GLN A 82 -2.46 1.90 22.71
CA GLN A 82 -2.92 2.57 23.94
C GLN A 82 -3.89 1.73 24.78
N ALA A 83 -4.50 0.68 24.20
CA ALA A 83 -5.49 -0.16 24.88
C ALA A 83 -4.84 -1.34 25.65
N ARG A 84 -3.51 -1.37 25.78
CA ARG A 84 -2.73 -2.45 26.38
C ARG A 84 -2.06 -2.01 27.67
#